data_AF-A0A1V4RSW5-F1
#
_entry.id   AF-A0A1V4RSW5-F1
#
_cell.length_a   1.000
_cell.length_b   1.000
_cell.length_c   1.000
_cell.angle_alpha   90.00
_cell.angle_beta   90.00
_cell.angle_gamma   90.00
#
_symmetry.space_group_name_H-M   'P 1'
#
loop_
_entity.id
_entity.type
_entity.pdbx_description
1 polymer ?
#
loop_
_entity_poly.entity_id
_entity_poly.type
_entity_poly.pdbx_seq_one_letter_code
_entity_poly.pdbx_strand_id
1 'polypeptide(L)'
;FGELALLDDSPRSASAVAKTDCKMLGFFQPDLFGVIERNPRLGIKIVLRLAKIIGERLKAANIENQQMRQQLAAQSQTSEEVSQ
;
A
#
# COMPACT_ATOMS: atom_id res chain seq x y z
N PHE A 1 -5.20 4.48 1.87
CA PHE A 1 -4.57 3.46 2.72
C PHE A 1 -5.69 2.63 3.32
N GLY A 2 -5.37 1.44 3.84
CA GLY A 2 -6.36 0.54 4.44
C GLY A 2 -7.18 -0.28 3.44
N GLU A 3 -6.86 -0.19 2.14
CA GLU A 3 -7.49 -0.95 1.07
C GLU A 3 -7.39 -2.47 1.25
N LEU A 4 -6.30 -2.96 1.85
CA LEU A 4 -6.12 -4.39 2.12
C LEU A 4 -7.15 -4.90 3.12
N ALA A 5 -7.49 -4.11 4.15
CA ALA A 5 -8.51 -4.50 5.13
C ALA A 5 -9.95 -4.44 4.60
N LEU A 6 -10.15 -4.11 3.32
CA LEU A 6 -11.43 -4.31 2.64
C LEU A 6 -11.48 -5.66 1.92
N LEU A 7 -10.34 -6.29 1.67
CA LEU A 7 -10.20 -7.49 0.83
C LEU A 7 -9.61 -8.69 1.58
N ASP A 8 -8.89 -8.48 2.68
CA ASP A 8 -8.32 -9.52 3.54
C ASP A 8 -8.37 -9.14 5.03
N ASP A 9 -8.22 -10.14 5.90
CA ASP A 9 -8.14 -10.00 7.36
C ASP A 9 -6.70 -10.01 7.90
N SER A 10 -5.71 -9.72 7.05
CA SER A 10 -4.31 -9.66 7.45
C SER A 10 -4.02 -8.43 8.33
N PRO A 11 -3.00 -8.50 9.21
CA PRO A 11 -2.57 -7.35 9.98
C PRO A 11 -2.23 -6.16 9.08
N ARG A 12 -2.44 -4.94 9.59
CA ARG A 12 -2.08 -3.71 8.87
C ARG A 12 -0.61 -3.75 8.45
N SER A 13 -0.34 -3.58 7.16
CA SER A 13 1.02 -3.53 6.62
C SER A 13 1.83 -2.32 7.10
N ALA A 14 1.15 -1.25 7.49
CA ALA A 14 1.75 -0.04 8.04
C ALA A 14 0.71 0.77 8.82
N SER A 15 1.19 1.66 9.68
CA SER A 15 0.36 2.69 10.34
C SER A 15 0.18 3.91 9.43
N ALA A 16 -0.96 4.58 9.53
CA ALA A 16 -1.21 5.87 8.90
C ALA A 16 -1.43 6.92 9.97
N VAL A 17 -0.52 7.89 10.06
CA VAL A 17 -0.54 8.95 11.07
C VAL A 17 -0.83 10.28 10.39
N ALA A 18 -1.82 11.02 10.90
CA ALA A 18 -2.16 12.34 10.38
C ALA A 18 -1.07 13.35 10.77
N LYS A 19 -0.59 14.14 9.80
CA LYS A 19 0.39 15.22 10.05
C LYS A 19 -0.26 16.54 10.47
N THR A 20 -1.54 16.69 10.16
CA THR A 20 -2.39 17.86 10.46
C THR A 20 -3.81 17.38 10.72
N ASP A 21 -4.68 18.30 11.13
CA ASP A 21 -6.12 18.02 11.26
C ASP A 21 -6.69 17.53 9.93
N CYS A 22 -7.35 16.37 9.97
CA CYS A 22 -7.91 15.69 8.79
C CYS A 22 -9.35 15.28 9.05
N LYS A 23 -10.19 15.34 8.01
CA LYS A 23 -11.50 14.67 7.98
C LYS A 23 -11.40 13.46 7.07
N MET A 24 -11.97 12.33 7.51
CA MET A 24 -11.85 11.06 6.80
C MET A 24 -13.22 10.40 6.60
N LEU A 25 -13.35 9.70 5.48
CA LEU A 25 -14.47 8.80 5.23
C LEU A 25 -14.02 7.37 5.55
N GLY A 26 -14.75 6.72 6.46
CA GLY A 26 -14.57 5.31 6.76
C GLY A 26 -15.40 4.47 5.79
N PHE A 27 -14.76 3.49 5.16
CA PHE A 27 -15.44 2.47 4.38
C PHE A 27 -14.99 1.12 4.92
N PHE A 28 -15.94 0.29 5.35
CA PHE A 28 -15.65 -0.95 6.05
C PHE A 28 -15.97 -2.16 5.19
N GLN A 29 -15.31 -3.28 5.48
CA GLN A 29 -15.47 -4.51 4.73
C GLN A 29 -16.93 -4.99 4.66
N PRO A 30 -17.73 -5.00 5.75
CA PRO A 30 -19.15 -5.37 5.67
C PRO A 30 -19.95 -4.48 4.70
N ASP A 31 -19.63 -3.19 4.62
CA ASP A 31 -20.28 -2.27 3.69
C ASP A 31 -19.95 -2.60 2.24
N LEU A 32 -18.69 -2.94 1.96
CA LEU A 32 -18.25 -3.39 0.64
C LEU A 32 -18.97 -4.67 0.21
N PHE A 33 -19.05 -5.67 1.09
CA PHE A 33 -19.79 -6.91 0.82
C PHE A 33 -21.27 -6.62 0.59
N GLY A 34 -21.89 -5.77 1.41
CA GLY A 34 -23.27 -5.35 1.21
C GLY A 34 -23.49 -4.60 -0.11
N VAL A 35 -22.51 -3.85 -0.62
CA VAL A 35 -22.58 -3.24 -1.97
C VAL A 35 -22.46 -4.30 -3.06
N ILE A 36 -21.56 -5.27 -2.93
CA ILE A 36 -21.38 -6.35 -3.91
C ILE A 36 -22.67 -7.18 -4.03
N GLU A 37 -23.30 -7.51 -2.91
CA GLU A 37 -24.56 -8.27 -2.88
C GLU A 37 -25.73 -7.50 -3.50
N ARG A 38 -25.91 -6.23 -3.11
CA ARG A 38 -27.04 -5.41 -3.59
C ARG A 38 -26.87 -4.93 -5.02
N ASN A 39 -25.64 -4.65 -5.44
CA ASN A 39 -25.32 -4.16 -6.78
C ASN A 39 -23.96 -4.68 -7.26
N PRO A 40 -23.92 -5.88 -7.86
CA PRO A 40 -22.68 -6.50 -8.33
C PRO A 40 -21.92 -5.65 -9.36
N ARG A 41 -22.64 -4.91 -10.22
CA ARG A 41 -22.03 -4.01 -11.22
C ARG A 41 -21.28 -2.84 -10.58
N LEU A 42 -21.75 -2.35 -9.43
CA LEU A 42 -21.04 -1.34 -8.65
C LEU A 42 -19.91 -1.98 -7.85
N GLY A 43 -20.18 -3.10 -7.17
CA GLY A 43 -19.20 -3.83 -6.39
C GLY A 43 -17.94 -4.16 -7.19
N ILE A 44 -18.08 -4.70 -8.41
CA ILE A 44 -16.93 -5.04 -9.25
C ILE A 44 -16.09 -3.81 -9.64
N LYS A 45 -16.70 -2.64 -9.83
CA LYS A 45 -15.96 -1.40 -10.12
C LYS A 45 -15.10 -0.98 -8.92
N ILE A 46 -15.63 -1.13 -7.70
CA ILE A 46 -14.89 -0.83 -6.47
C ILE A 46 -13.72 -1.80 -6.32
N VAL A 47 -13.97 -3.11 -6.42
CA VAL A 47 -12.93 -4.15 -6.29
C VAL A 47 -11.82 -3.98 -7.32
N LEU A 48 -12.16 -3.74 -8.60
CA LEU A 48 -11.17 -3.49 -9.65
C LEU A 48 -10.32 -2.24 -9.36
N ARG A 49 -10.93 -1.19 -8.79
CA ARG A 49 -10.19 0.02 -8.42
C ARG A 49 -9.25 -0.24 -7.25
N LEU A 50 -9.68 -0.98 -6.23
CA LEU A 50 -8.84 -1.39 -5.10
C LEU A 50 -7.65 -2.24 -5.58
N ALA A 51 -7.90 -3.26 -6.41
CA ALA A 51 -6.86 -4.12 -6.98
C ALA A 51 -5.81 -3.31 -7.77
N LYS A 52 -6.25 -2.34 -8.59
CA LYS A 52 -5.35 -1.45 -9.32
C LYS A 52 -4.48 -0.60 -8.38
N ILE A 53 -5.07 -0.02 -7.32
CA ILE A 53 -4.34 0.79 -6.33
C ILE A 53 -3.28 -0.06 -5.61
N ILE A 54 -3.63 -1.28 -5.20
CA ILE A 54 -2.71 -2.21 -4.54
C ILE A 54 -1.54 -2.55 -5.47
N GLY A 55 -1.83 -2.90 -6.73
CA GLY A 55 -0.80 -3.22 -7.72
C GLY A 55 0.14 -2.06 -8.03
N GLU A 56 -0.38 -0.84 -8.16
CA GLU A 56 0.42 0.38 -8.35
C GLU A 56 1.35 0.64 -7.15
N ARG A 57 0.82 0.52 -5.93
CA ARG A 57 1.59 0.70 -4.69
C ARG A 57 2.66 -0.36 -4.50
N LEU A 58 2.36 -1.63 -4.79
CA LEU A 58 3.33 -2.72 -4.70
C LEU A 58 4.50 -2.51 -5.66
N LYS A 59 4.22 -2.08 -6.90
CA LYS A 59 5.28 -1.74 -7.87
C LYS A 59 6.16 -0.60 -7.37
N ALA A 60 5.54 0.47 -6.86
CA ALA A 60 6.29 1.59 -6.30
C ALA A 60 7.17 1.18 -5.11
N ALA A 61 6.61 0.41 -4.17
CA ALA A 61 7.35 -0.10 -3.01
C ALA A 61 8.52 -1.01 -3.42
N ASN A 62 8.33 -1.87 -4.42
CA ASN A 62 9.40 -2.71 -4.94
C ASN A 62 10.53 -1.90 -5.57
N ILE A 63 10.20 -0.86 -6.36
CA ILE A 63 11.20 0.03 -6.97
C ILE A 63 11.99 0.76 -5.88
N GLU A 64 11.31 1.33 -4.89
CA GLU A 64 11.94 2.02 -3.77
C GLU A 64 12.86 1.07 -2.98
N ASN A 65 12.42 -0.17 -2.73
CA ASN A 65 13.22 -1.17 -2.04
C ASN A 65 14.49 -1.54 -2.84
N GLN A 66 14.37 -1.68 -4.16
CA GLN A 66 15.51 -1.94 -5.05
C GLN A 66 16.52 -0.78 -5.03
N GLN A 67 16.04 0.46 -5.12
CA GLN A 67 16.89 1.66 -5.07
C GLN A 67 17.64 1.75 -3.73
N MET A 68 16.95 1.53 -2.62
CA MET A 68 17.56 1.53 -1.30
C MET A 68 18.65 0.46 -1.16
N ARG A 69 18.39 -0.76 -1.67
CA ARG A 69 19.40 -1.84 -1.69
C ARG A 69 20.63 -1.48 -2.52
N GLN A 70 20.44 -0.82 -3.67
CA GLN A 70 21.55 -0.37 -4.51
C GLN A 70 22.39 0.70 -3.81
N GLN A 71 21.75 1.66 -3.13
CA GLN A 71 22.45 2.71 -2.39
C GLN A 71 23.28 2.13 -1.23
N LEU A 72 22.71 1.18 -0.47
CA LEU A 72 23.43 0.51 0.61
C LEU A 72 24.64 -0.30 0.09
N ALA A 73 24.49 -0.99 -1.05
CA ALA A 73 25.58 -1.70 -1.69
C ALA A 73 26.71 -0.75 -2.14
N ALA A 74 26.36 0.39 -2.74
CA ALA A 74 27.33 1.40 -3.16
C ALA A 74 28.08 2.04 -1.98
N GLN A 75 27.38 2.37 -0.89
CA GLN A 75 28.00 2.94 0.32
C GLN A 75 28.96 1.97 1.02
N SER A 76 28.65 0.66 0.98
CA SER A 76 29.51 -0.38 1.56
C SER A 76 30.86 -0.47 0.83
N GLN A 77 30.87 -0.24 -0.49
CA GLN A 77 32.09 -0.24 -1.30
C GLN A 77 32.94 1.03 -1.12
N THR A 78 32.32 2.19 -0.99
CA THR A 78 33.05 3.46 -0.76
C THR A 78 33.71 3.53 0.63
N SER A 79 33.17 2.80 1.62
CA SER A 79 33.73 2.79 2.98
C SER A 79 35.02 1.97 3.09
N GLU A 80 35.25 1.01 2.21
CA GLU A 80 36.47 0.18 2.18
C GLU A 80 37.65 0.89 1.48
N GLU A 81 37.39 1.77 0.51
CA GLU A 81 38.43 2.53 -0.21
C GLU A 81 38.98 3.74 0.57
N VAL A 82 38.21 4.33 1.50
CA VAL A 82 38.64 5.51 2.28
C VAL A 82 39.52 5.11 3.49
N SER A 83 39.57 3.82 3.83
CA SER A 83 40.33 3.30 4.96
C SER A 83 41.70 2.71 4.57
N GLN A 84 42.09 2.81 3.30
CA GLN A 84 43.43 2.52 2.76
C GLN A 84 44.14 3.80 2.36
#